data_AF-A0A1F6UUQ9-F1
#
_entry.id   AF-A0A1F6UUQ9-F1
#
_cell.length_a   1.000
_cell.length_b   1.000
_cell.length_c   1.000
_cell.angle_alpha   90.00
_cell.angle_beta   90.00
_cell.angle_gamma   90.00
#
_symmetry.space_group_name_H-M   'P 1'
#
loop_
_entity.id
_entity.type
_entity.pdbx_description
1 polymer ?
#
loop_
_entity_poly.entity_id
_entity_poly.type
_entity_poly.pdbx_seq_one_letter_code
_entity_poly.pdbx_strand_id
1 'polypeptide(L)'
;MGFKVMNGIGDLIIQCIDCFPSTFSEYQMEKTKTKAKENLRTHMRALLEKFKDKTRLKAFFNQSIFSGGQVDYLVTKHEGIFHVFLNSDVIKVFGDNIEVVNSQARRKGNFAEQKVVFLYNKTTLAELEMRNDSIKHYKQVRFNMLKPKAMYLLLKKLPITLKYNEKVLVHGDASKKFGRWKTKK
;
A
#
# COMPACT_ATOMS: atom_id res chain seq x y z
N MET A 1 -7.37 -4.66 -19.13
CA MET A 1 -7.44 -3.18 -19.03
C MET A 1 -6.57 -2.56 -17.91
N GLY A 2 -6.05 -3.31 -16.93
CA GLY A 2 -5.31 -2.75 -15.77
C GLY A 2 -3.90 -2.19 -16.05
N PHE A 3 -3.13 -2.76 -16.99
CA PHE A 3 -1.76 -2.32 -17.27
C PHE A 3 -1.66 -0.89 -17.81
N LYS A 4 -2.63 -0.42 -18.62
CA LYS A 4 -2.64 0.95 -19.15
C LYS A 4 -2.81 2.01 -18.06
N VAL A 5 -3.53 1.69 -16.97
CA VAL A 5 -3.79 2.62 -15.87
C VAL A 5 -2.56 2.75 -14.95
N MET A 6 -1.80 1.67 -14.80
CA MET A 6 -0.54 1.61 -14.02
C MET A 6 0.69 2.16 -14.76
N ASN A 7 0.51 2.71 -15.97
CA ASN A 7 1.60 3.13 -16.83
C ASN A 7 2.60 4.07 -16.11
N GLY A 8 3.87 3.69 -16.15
CA GLY A 8 4.98 4.41 -15.54
C GLY A 8 5.16 4.21 -14.03
N ILE A 9 4.21 3.60 -13.29
CA ILE A 9 4.44 3.32 -11.85
C ILE A 9 5.47 2.20 -11.69
N GLY A 10 5.35 1.12 -12.48
CA GLY A 10 6.33 0.04 -12.48
C GLY A 10 7.74 0.52 -12.83
N ASP A 11 7.84 1.33 -13.90
CA ASP A 11 9.12 1.90 -14.35
C ASP A 11 9.74 2.81 -13.28
N LEU A 12 8.94 3.64 -12.61
CA LEU A 12 9.42 4.46 -11.50
C LEU A 12 9.91 3.62 -10.31
N ILE A 13 9.25 2.50 -10.01
CA ILE A 13 9.71 1.57 -8.97
C ILE A 13 11.05 0.93 -9.36
N ILE A 14 11.23 0.55 -10.63
CA ILE A 14 12.51 0.04 -11.14
C ILE A 14 13.60 1.12 -11.03
N GLN A 15 13.32 2.36 -11.44
CA GLN A 15 14.26 3.48 -11.30
C GLN A 15 14.64 3.75 -9.84
N CYS A 16 13.70 3.61 -8.89
CA CYS A 16 13.99 3.67 -7.46
C CYS A 16 14.98 2.58 -7.03
N ILE A 17 14.86 1.36 -7.56
CA ILE A 17 15.79 0.25 -7.29
C ILE A 17 17.17 0.57 -7.87
N ASP A 18 17.22 1.12 -9.08
CA ASP A 18 18.45 1.41 -9.81
C ASP A 18 19.25 2.60 -9.26
N CYS A 19 18.65 3.40 -8.37
CA CYS A 19 19.38 4.42 -7.62
C CYS A 19 20.49 3.85 -6.71
N PHE A 20 20.40 2.56 -6.36
CA PHE A 20 21.29 1.91 -5.40
C PHE A 20 22.34 1.04 -6.09
N PRO A 21 23.60 1.05 -5.60
CA PRO A 21 24.68 0.27 -6.19
C PRO A 21 24.42 -1.24 -6.11
N SER A 22 25.17 -2.04 -6.86
CA SER A 22 24.91 -3.49 -6.94
C SER A 22 25.12 -4.22 -5.62
N THR A 23 25.98 -3.71 -4.73
CA THR A 23 26.30 -4.37 -3.46
C THR A 23 25.96 -3.51 -2.25
N PHE A 24 25.57 -4.17 -1.16
CA PHE A 24 25.33 -3.50 0.13
C PHE A 24 26.60 -2.87 0.70
N SER A 25 27.77 -3.50 0.48
CA SER A 25 29.06 -2.97 0.92
C SER A 25 29.35 -1.61 0.29
N GLU A 26 29.16 -1.49 -1.03
CA GLU A 26 29.34 -0.23 -1.75
C GLU A 26 28.34 0.85 -1.28
N TYR A 27 27.10 0.46 -0.99
CA TYR A 27 26.10 1.37 -0.44
C TYR A 27 26.46 1.93 0.94
N GLN A 28 27.22 1.20 1.76
CA GLN A 28 27.63 1.70 3.09
C GLN A 28 28.69 2.81 3.01
N MET A 29 29.35 3.01 1.86
CA MET A 29 30.24 4.14 1.67
C MET A 29 29.45 5.45 1.67
N GLU A 30 29.82 6.40 2.53
CA GLU A 30 29.02 7.61 2.80
C GLU A 30 28.67 8.38 1.52
N LYS A 31 29.64 8.62 0.64
CA LYS A 31 29.42 9.33 -0.64
C LYS A 31 28.39 8.62 -1.52
N THR A 32 28.48 7.29 -1.62
CA THR A 32 27.56 6.47 -2.42
C THR A 32 26.17 6.46 -1.81
N LYS A 33 26.07 6.33 -0.49
CA LYS A 33 24.83 6.38 0.27
C LYS A 33 24.08 7.68 0.05
N THR A 34 24.76 8.81 0.21
CA THR A 34 24.19 10.15 0.00
C THR A 34 23.70 10.30 -1.43
N LYS A 35 24.53 9.93 -2.42
CA LYS A 35 24.16 10.00 -3.84
C LYS A 35 22.93 9.16 -4.17
N ALA A 36 22.89 7.91 -3.70
CA ALA A 36 21.76 7.01 -3.92
C ALA A 36 20.46 7.58 -3.32
N LYS A 37 20.53 8.12 -2.10
CA LYS A 37 19.37 8.73 -1.44
C LYS A 37 18.90 9.99 -2.14
N GLU A 38 19.80 10.85 -2.61
CA GLU A 38 19.43 12.04 -3.37
C GLU A 38 18.76 11.68 -4.71
N ASN A 39 19.31 10.72 -5.44
CA ASN A 39 18.72 10.22 -6.68
C ASN A 39 17.32 9.65 -6.45
N LEU A 40 17.13 8.88 -5.37
CA LEU A 40 15.84 8.28 -5.02
C LEU A 40 14.73 9.33 -4.87
N ARG A 41 15.04 10.53 -4.37
CA ARG A 41 14.05 11.60 -4.12
C ARG A 41 13.30 11.97 -5.38
N THR A 42 14.00 12.07 -6.51
CA THR A 42 13.40 12.43 -7.80
C THR A 42 12.31 11.43 -8.20
N HIS A 43 12.59 10.14 -8.07
CA HIS A 43 11.64 9.09 -8.42
C HIS A 43 10.51 8.95 -7.39
N MET A 44 10.78 9.16 -6.10
CA MET A 44 9.76 9.17 -5.04
C MET A 44 8.77 10.34 -5.18
N ARG A 45 9.25 11.52 -5.62
CA ARG A 45 8.37 12.65 -5.99
C ARG A 45 7.52 12.33 -7.21
N ALA A 46 8.11 11.72 -8.24
CA ALA A 46 7.36 11.29 -9.42
C ALA A 46 6.28 10.25 -9.08
N LEU A 47 6.59 9.29 -8.19
CA LEU A 47 5.60 8.34 -7.66
C LEU A 47 4.46 9.04 -6.94
N LEU A 48 4.76 10.03 -6.09
CA LEU A 48 3.73 10.85 -5.44
C LEU A 48 2.79 11.47 -6.48
N GLU A 49 3.33 12.13 -7.52
CA GLU A 49 2.50 12.75 -8.56
C GLU A 49 1.60 11.73 -9.28
N LYS A 50 2.08 10.50 -9.50
CA LYS A 50 1.23 9.43 -10.05
C LYS A 50 0.11 9.02 -9.08
N PHE A 51 0.39 8.96 -7.78
CA PHE A 51 -0.58 8.52 -6.76
C PHE A 51 -1.57 9.61 -6.32
N LYS A 52 -1.33 10.88 -6.66
CA LYS A 52 -2.36 11.94 -6.53
C LYS A 52 -3.58 11.66 -7.40
N ASP A 53 -3.39 10.99 -8.54
CA ASP A 53 -4.49 10.51 -9.38
C ASP A 53 -5.20 9.34 -8.68
N LYS A 54 -6.48 9.56 -8.36
CA LYS A 54 -7.31 8.59 -7.62
C LYS A 54 -7.57 7.30 -8.40
N THR A 55 -7.62 7.37 -9.73
CA THR A 55 -7.79 6.20 -10.59
C THR A 55 -6.53 5.34 -10.56
N ARG A 56 -5.35 5.95 -10.63
CA ARG A 56 -4.05 5.26 -10.48
C ARG A 56 -3.86 4.70 -9.09
N LEU A 57 -4.24 5.44 -8.05
CA LEU A 57 -4.17 4.95 -6.68
C LEU A 57 -5.05 3.71 -6.46
N LYS A 58 -6.28 3.72 -6.98
CA LYS A 58 -7.18 2.56 -6.96
C LYS A 58 -6.59 1.38 -7.71
N ALA A 59 -6.02 1.61 -8.89
CA ALA A 59 -5.36 0.56 -9.67
C ALA A 59 -4.16 -0.05 -8.92
N PHE A 60 -3.36 0.78 -8.22
CA PHE A 60 -2.26 0.31 -7.39
C PHE A 60 -2.76 -0.58 -6.25
N PHE A 61 -3.81 -0.20 -5.51
CA PHE A 61 -4.38 -1.05 -4.46
C PHE A 61 -4.96 -2.34 -5.02
N ASN A 62 -5.65 -2.27 -6.16
CA ASN A 62 -6.17 -3.46 -6.82
C ASN A 62 -5.05 -4.45 -7.19
N GLN A 63 -3.93 -3.94 -7.70
CA GLN A 63 -2.78 -4.78 -8.06
C GLN A 63 -2.06 -5.33 -6.83
N SER A 64 -1.72 -4.47 -5.87
CA SER A 64 -0.87 -4.81 -4.72
C SER A 64 -1.56 -5.64 -3.63
N ILE A 65 -2.87 -5.47 -3.44
CA ILE A 65 -3.64 -6.19 -2.41
C ILE A 65 -4.41 -7.36 -3.03
N PHE A 66 -4.98 -7.18 -4.23
CA PHE A 66 -5.92 -8.12 -4.83
C PHE A 66 -5.41 -8.81 -6.10
N SER A 67 -4.11 -8.71 -6.38
CA SER A 67 -3.47 -9.31 -7.57
C SER A 67 -4.20 -8.96 -8.88
N GLY A 68 -4.63 -7.70 -9.01
CA GLY A 68 -5.33 -7.21 -10.19
C GLY A 68 -6.81 -7.64 -10.27
N GLY A 69 -7.39 -8.04 -9.15
CA GLY A 69 -8.79 -8.49 -9.05
C GLY A 69 -8.95 -10.02 -9.04
N GLN A 70 -7.87 -10.78 -9.01
CA GLN A 70 -7.91 -12.24 -8.85
C GLN A 70 -8.32 -12.68 -7.44
N VAL A 71 -8.19 -11.78 -6.47
CA VAL A 71 -8.65 -11.99 -5.09
C VAL A 71 -9.92 -11.19 -4.85
N ASP A 72 -11.01 -11.87 -4.52
CA ASP A 72 -12.32 -11.26 -4.32
C ASP A 72 -12.48 -10.56 -2.96
N TYR A 73 -11.84 -11.09 -1.92
CA TYR A 73 -12.07 -10.64 -0.55
C TYR A 73 -10.78 -10.30 0.17
N LEU A 74 -10.82 -9.22 0.95
CA LEU A 74 -9.85 -9.00 2.02
C LEU A 74 -10.46 -9.57 3.30
N VAL A 75 -9.80 -10.57 3.88
CA VAL A 75 -10.19 -11.16 5.16
C VAL A 75 -9.12 -10.86 6.19
N THR A 76 -9.49 -10.26 7.32
CA THR A 76 -8.55 -9.91 8.38
C THR A 76 -9.14 -10.19 9.75
N LYS A 77 -8.37 -10.88 10.62
CA LYS A 77 -8.74 -11.07 12.02
C LYS A 77 -8.41 -9.81 12.83
N HIS A 78 -9.39 -9.16 13.43
CA HIS A 78 -9.25 -7.99 14.29
C HIS A 78 -10.10 -8.19 15.54
N GLU A 79 -9.54 -7.92 16.72
CA GLU A 79 -10.24 -8.10 18.01
C GLU A 79 -10.88 -9.49 18.19
N GLY A 80 -10.19 -10.53 17.69
CA GLY A 80 -10.67 -11.92 17.79
C GLY A 80 -11.66 -12.36 16.70
N ILE A 81 -12.20 -11.43 15.90
CA ILE A 81 -13.22 -11.67 14.88
C ILE A 81 -12.62 -11.55 13.47
N PHE A 82 -13.05 -12.39 12.53
CA PHE A 82 -12.72 -12.24 11.11
C PHE A 82 -13.66 -11.25 10.45
N HIS A 83 -13.10 -10.21 9.84
CA HIS A 83 -13.83 -9.24 9.05
C HIS A 83 -13.60 -9.53 7.57
N VAL A 84 -14.69 -9.64 6.82
CA VAL A 84 -14.68 -9.91 5.38
C VAL A 84 -15.15 -8.67 4.61
N PHE A 85 -14.31 -8.20 3.70
CA PHE A 85 -14.60 -7.06 2.83
C PHE A 85 -14.46 -7.47 1.36
N LEU A 86 -15.31 -6.95 0.49
CA LEU A 86 -15.21 -7.16 -0.95
C LEU A 86 -14.09 -6.27 -1.51
N ASN A 87 -13.32 -6.77 -2.47
CA ASN A 87 -12.20 -6.04 -3.05
C ASN A 87 -12.59 -4.65 -3.57
N SER A 88 -13.72 -4.53 -4.25
CA SER A 88 -14.24 -3.27 -4.80
C SER A 88 -14.52 -2.25 -3.70
N ASP A 89 -15.05 -2.69 -2.56
CA ASP A 89 -15.33 -1.81 -1.42
C ASP A 89 -14.01 -1.31 -0.80
N VAL A 90 -13.04 -2.20 -0.60
CA VAL A 90 -11.73 -1.84 -0.06
C VAL A 90 -11.01 -0.86 -0.98
N ILE A 91 -10.96 -1.14 -2.28
CA ILE A 91 -10.33 -0.28 -3.28
C ILE A 91 -10.98 1.10 -3.31
N LYS A 92 -12.33 1.14 -3.29
CA LYS A 92 -13.08 2.40 -3.24
C LYS A 92 -12.74 3.20 -1.98
N VAL A 93 -12.85 2.57 -0.82
CA VAL A 93 -12.58 3.23 0.48
C VAL A 93 -11.15 3.76 0.55
N PHE A 94 -10.15 2.94 0.20
CA PHE A 94 -8.76 3.38 0.21
C PHE A 94 -8.49 4.47 -0.82
N GLY A 95 -8.92 4.29 -2.06
CA GLY A 95 -8.74 5.29 -3.12
C GLY A 95 -9.34 6.64 -2.74
N ASP A 96 -10.59 6.66 -2.26
CA ASP A 96 -11.32 7.90 -2.03
C ASP A 96 -10.88 8.64 -0.76
N ASN A 97 -10.38 7.93 0.25
CA ASN A 97 -10.13 8.53 1.58
C ASN A 97 -8.65 8.72 1.92
N ILE A 98 -7.72 8.16 1.14
CA ILE A 98 -6.29 8.27 1.43
C ILE A 98 -5.68 9.49 0.73
N GLU A 99 -4.99 10.31 1.50
CA GLU A 99 -4.08 11.35 1.01
C GLU A 99 -2.69 10.73 0.83
N VAL A 100 -1.96 11.15 -0.20
CA VAL A 100 -0.60 10.65 -0.47
C VAL A 100 0.37 11.82 -0.43
N VAL A 101 1.46 11.65 0.30
CA VAL A 101 2.54 12.66 0.45
C VAL A 101 3.90 11.98 0.41
N ASN A 102 4.98 12.75 0.26
CA ASN A 102 6.33 12.24 0.51
C ASN A 102 6.74 12.41 1.99
N SER A 103 7.62 11.55 2.47
CA SER A 103 8.20 11.68 3.82
C SER A 103 9.06 12.94 3.95
N GLN A 104 9.15 13.47 5.17
CA GLN A 104 9.92 14.68 5.50
C GLN A 104 11.14 14.36 6.36
N ALA A 105 12.23 15.09 6.17
CA ALA A 105 13.40 15.00 7.04
C ALA A 105 13.11 15.73 8.37
N ARG A 106 12.91 14.95 9.45
CA ARG A 106 12.58 15.52 10.79
C ARG A 106 13.76 15.67 11.74
N ARG A 107 14.93 15.12 11.40
CA ARG A 107 16.13 15.14 12.25
C ARG A 107 17.35 15.40 11.38
N LYS A 108 18.41 15.98 11.97
CA LYS A 108 19.70 16.16 11.31
C LYS A 108 20.22 14.81 10.82
N GLY A 109 20.65 14.74 9.56
CA GLY A 109 21.12 13.51 8.91
C GLY A 109 20.02 12.65 8.27
N ASN A 110 18.73 13.00 8.42
CA ASN A 110 17.66 12.35 7.66
C ASN A 110 17.51 12.98 6.27
N PHE A 111 17.17 12.14 5.30
CA PHE A 111 16.84 12.57 3.94
C PHE A 111 15.33 12.66 3.80
N ALA A 112 14.85 13.74 3.15
CA ALA A 112 13.45 13.87 2.80
C ALA A 112 13.12 12.97 1.59
N GLU A 113 11.83 12.77 1.34
CA GLU A 113 11.29 12.09 0.15
C GLU A 113 11.88 10.70 -0.12
N GLN A 114 12.24 9.98 0.95
CA GLN A 114 12.71 8.59 0.85
C GLN A 114 11.54 7.59 0.82
N LYS A 115 10.31 8.06 1.08
CA LYS A 115 9.10 7.25 1.11
C LYS A 115 7.95 8.00 0.45
N VAL A 116 7.01 7.24 -0.09
CA VAL A 116 5.64 7.69 -0.33
C VAL A 116 4.79 7.24 0.86
N VAL A 117 4.10 8.17 1.50
CA VAL A 117 3.32 7.98 2.72
C VAL A 117 1.85 8.14 2.40
N PHE A 118 1.06 7.15 2.78
CA PHE A 118 -0.39 7.09 2.61
C PHE A 118 -1.05 7.46 3.93
N LEU A 119 -1.73 8.59 3.97
CA LEU A 119 -2.34 9.19 5.16
C LEU A 119 -3.86 9.03 5.12
N TYR A 120 -4.46 8.81 6.29
CA TYR A 120 -5.88 9.03 6.53
C TYR A 120 -6.02 9.93 7.75
N ASN A 121 -6.73 11.06 7.62
CA ASN A 121 -6.85 12.08 8.67
C ASN A 121 -5.49 12.47 9.30
N LYS A 122 -4.52 12.83 8.45
CA LYS A 122 -3.14 13.19 8.84
C LYS A 122 -2.35 12.09 9.56
N THR A 123 -2.88 10.87 9.62
CA THR A 123 -2.25 9.73 10.26
C THR A 123 -1.74 8.75 9.22
N THR A 124 -0.47 8.35 9.32
CA THR A 124 0.13 7.31 8.44
C THR A 124 -0.62 6.00 8.55
N LEU A 125 -1.18 5.54 7.43
CA LEU A 125 -1.82 4.26 7.24
C LEU A 125 -0.87 3.27 6.57
N ALA A 126 -0.13 3.70 5.55
CA ALA A 126 0.88 2.87 4.88
C ALA A 126 2.07 3.69 4.39
N GLU A 127 3.16 3.01 4.07
CA GLU A 127 4.37 3.57 3.48
C GLU A 127 4.87 2.67 2.33
N LEU A 128 5.28 3.29 1.22
CA LEU A 128 6.06 2.67 0.17
C LEU A 128 7.49 3.20 0.24
N GLU A 129 8.47 2.32 0.38
CA GLU A 129 9.87 2.71 0.55
C GLU A 129 10.83 1.68 -0.06
N MET A 130 12.08 2.11 -0.27
CA MET A 130 13.21 1.23 -0.56
C MET A 130 13.87 0.80 0.75
N ARG A 131 13.99 -0.52 0.96
CA ARG A 131 14.75 -1.11 2.05
C ARG A 131 16.20 -1.32 1.66
N ASN A 132 17.08 -0.75 2.47
CA ASN A 132 18.53 -0.84 2.36
C ASN A 132 19.17 -0.93 3.76
N ASP A 133 18.50 -1.61 4.69
CA ASP A 133 18.89 -1.66 6.11
C ASP A 133 19.86 -2.81 6.42
N SER A 134 19.91 -3.84 5.60
CA SER A 134 20.78 -5.01 5.80
C SER A 134 21.06 -5.71 4.48
N ILE A 135 22.05 -6.61 4.46
CA ILE A 135 22.36 -7.44 3.29
C ILE A 135 21.13 -8.27 2.83
N LYS A 136 20.31 -8.72 3.79
CA LYS A 136 19.06 -9.47 3.54
C LYS A 136 17.95 -8.60 2.96
N HIS A 137 17.96 -7.31 3.31
CA HIS A 137 16.95 -6.33 2.92
C HIS A 137 17.62 -5.15 2.20
N TYR A 138 18.27 -5.47 1.09
CA TYR A 138 18.94 -4.52 0.22
C TYR A 138 18.26 -4.46 -1.15
N LYS A 139 18.04 -3.26 -1.70
CA LYS A 139 17.36 -3.02 -2.98
C LYS A 139 15.96 -3.65 -3.07
N GLN A 140 15.24 -3.69 -1.94
CA GLN A 140 13.88 -4.24 -1.89
C GLN A 140 12.85 -3.13 -1.79
N VAL A 141 11.77 -3.25 -2.55
CA VAL A 141 10.60 -2.38 -2.40
C VAL A 141 9.75 -2.95 -1.27
N ARG A 142 9.40 -2.11 -0.28
CA ARG A 142 8.46 -2.48 0.79
C ARG A 142 7.25 -1.58 0.73
N PHE A 143 6.08 -2.19 0.61
CA PHE A 143 4.80 -1.56 0.94
C PHE A 143 4.35 -2.06 2.32
N ASN A 144 4.40 -1.19 3.32
CA ASN A 144 4.05 -1.54 4.70
C ASN A 144 2.76 -0.83 5.11
N MET A 145 1.71 -1.60 5.42
CA MET A 145 0.42 -1.08 5.86
C MET A 145 0.17 -1.40 7.34
N LEU A 146 -0.19 -0.38 8.13
CA LEU A 146 -0.46 -0.51 9.55
C LEU A 146 -1.87 -1.06 9.78
N LYS A 147 -1.97 -2.37 10.05
CA LYS A 147 -3.23 -3.09 10.24
C LYS A 147 -4.25 -2.36 11.12
N PRO A 148 -3.95 -1.91 12.36
CA PRO A 148 -4.97 -1.27 13.20
C PRO A 148 -5.60 -0.03 12.55
N LYS A 149 -4.80 0.75 11.81
CA LYS A 149 -5.26 1.99 11.16
C LYS A 149 -6.02 1.72 9.86
N ALA A 150 -5.56 0.74 9.09
CA ALA A 150 -6.30 0.26 7.92
C ALA A 150 -7.67 -0.31 8.33
N MET A 151 -7.71 -1.13 9.38
CA MET A 151 -8.95 -1.65 9.95
C MET A 151 -9.86 -0.52 10.45
N TYR A 152 -9.32 0.46 11.19
CA TYR A 152 -10.11 1.62 11.62
C TYR A 152 -10.79 2.33 10.45
N LEU A 153 -10.07 2.59 9.35
CA LEU A 153 -10.65 3.20 8.16
C LEU A 153 -11.75 2.33 7.54
N LEU A 154 -11.49 1.04 7.34
CA LEU A 154 -12.47 0.12 6.74
C LEU A 154 -13.73 0.00 7.60
N LEU A 155 -13.59 -0.25 8.90
CA LEU A 155 -14.72 -0.39 9.82
C LEU A 155 -15.53 0.90 9.97
N LYS A 156 -14.87 2.06 9.88
CA LYS A 156 -15.54 3.37 9.90
C LYS A 156 -16.33 3.65 8.63
N LYS A 157 -15.94 3.10 7.48
CA LYS A 157 -16.54 3.40 6.17
C LYS A 157 -17.45 2.30 5.63
N LEU A 158 -17.31 1.07 6.13
CA LEU A 158 -18.06 -0.10 5.67
C LEU A 158 -18.80 -0.72 6.86
N PRO A 159 -20.13 -0.53 6.95
CA PRO A 159 -20.91 -1.12 8.02
C PRO A 159 -20.89 -2.65 7.92
N ILE A 160 -21.13 -3.30 9.06
CA ILE A 160 -21.45 -4.73 9.09
C ILE A 160 -22.80 -4.90 8.41
N THR A 161 -22.84 -5.72 7.37
CA THR A 161 -24.06 -6.01 6.60
C THR A 161 -24.56 -7.43 6.81
N LEU A 162 -23.70 -8.34 7.32
CA LEU A 162 -24.09 -9.69 7.66
C LEU A 162 -23.20 -10.25 8.79
N LYS A 163 -23.83 -10.79 9.84
CA LYS A 163 -23.18 -11.66 10.83
C LYS A 163 -23.26 -13.10 10.34
N TYR A 164 -22.18 -13.62 9.75
CA TYR A 164 -22.18 -14.97 9.17
C TYR A 164 -22.13 -16.06 10.25
N ASN A 165 -21.40 -15.81 11.34
CA ASN A 165 -21.43 -16.55 12.61
C ASN A 165 -20.75 -15.71 13.72
N GLU A 166 -20.59 -16.27 14.92
CA GLU A 166 -19.96 -15.59 16.08
C GLU A 166 -18.50 -15.15 15.86
N LYS A 167 -17.82 -15.68 14.85
CA LYS A 167 -16.40 -15.39 14.55
C LYS A 167 -16.20 -14.67 13.22
N VAL A 168 -17.25 -14.43 12.43
CA VAL A 168 -17.15 -13.89 11.07
C VAL A 168 -18.21 -12.81 10.83
N LEU A 169 -17.73 -11.58 10.64
CA LEU A 169 -18.54 -10.42 10.25
C LEU A 169 -18.23 -10.04 8.80
N VAL A 170 -19.27 -9.78 8.03
CA VAL A 170 -19.20 -9.43 6.62
C VAL A 170 -19.66 -8.00 6.47
N HIS A 171 -18.90 -7.21 5.72
CA HIS A 171 -19.08 -5.77 5.59
C HIS A 171 -19.44 -5.37 4.17
N GLY A 172 -20.20 -4.27 4.04
CA GLY A 172 -20.54 -3.68 2.75
C GLY A 172 -21.18 -4.67 1.77
N ASP A 173 -20.74 -4.62 0.52
CA ASP A 173 -21.27 -5.42 -0.58
C ASP A 173 -20.79 -6.86 -0.57
N ALA A 174 -19.84 -7.24 0.31
CA ALA A 174 -19.43 -8.63 0.47
C ALA A 174 -20.60 -9.55 0.86
N SER A 175 -21.57 -9.04 1.62
CA SER A 175 -22.79 -9.77 2.01
C SER A 175 -23.61 -10.26 0.81
N LYS A 176 -23.51 -9.58 -0.33
CA LYS A 176 -24.22 -9.96 -1.56
C LYS A 176 -23.61 -11.20 -2.21
N LYS A 177 -22.40 -11.65 -1.86
CA LYS A 177 -21.73 -12.77 -2.54
C LYS A 177 -21.24 -13.85 -1.56
N PHE A 178 -20.78 -13.43 -0.39
CA PHE A 178 -20.19 -14.31 0.61
C PHE A 178 -21.24 -15.30 1.18
N GLY A 179 -20.87 -16.58 1.29
CA GLY A 179 -21.73 -17.63 1.83
C GLY A 179 -22.65 -18.34 0.82
N ARG A 180 -22.76 -17.83 -0.42
CA ARG A 180 -23.65 -18.40 -1.47
C ARG A 180 -23.28 -19.81 -1.95
N TRP A 181 -22.18 -20.37 -1.49
CA TRP A 181 -21.86 -21.78 -1.74
C TRP A 181 -22.75 -22.75 -0.97
N LYS A 182 -23.48 -22.29 0.06
CA LYS A 182 -24.41 -23.13 0.84
C LYS A 182 -25.74 -23.41 0.13
N THR A 183 -26.14 -22.57 -0.82
CA THR A 183 -27.44 -22.68 -1.52
C THR A 183 -27.41 -23.62 -2.73
N LYS A 184 -26.29 -24.29 -3.01
CA LYS A 184 -26.18 -25.32 -4.06
C LYS A 184 -26.31 -26.75 -3.50
N LYS A 185 -27.20 -26.95 -2.54
CA LYS A 185 -27.62 -28.30 -2.11
C LYS A 185 -29.02 -28.57 -2.64
#